data_AF-A0A2W4TGI5-F1
#
_entry.id   AF-A0A2W4TGI5-F1
#
_cell.length_a   1.000
_cell.length_b   1.000
_cell.length_c   1.000
_cell.angle_alpha   90.00
_cell.angle_beta   90.00
_cell.angle_gamma   90.00
#
_symmetry.space_group_name_H-M   'P 1'
#
loop_
_entity.id
_entity.type
_entity.pdbx_description
1 polymer ?
#
loop_
_entity_poly.entity_id
_entity_poly.type
_entity_poly.pdbx_seq_one_letter_code
_entity_poly.pdbx_strand_id
1 'polypeptide(L)' 'MGKRGEKLPIDCVELFAELDNCDDLRDVYARVQDRIRAYSAAGRPVPEALLRCERHLMTEIMAVSQGR' A
#
# COMPACT_ATOMS: atom_id res chain seq x y z
N MET A 1 -24.59 -6.13 9.56
CA MET A 1 -23.37 -6.02 10.39
C MET A 1 -22.16 -6.28 9.51
N GLY A 2 -21.15 -5.39 9.51
CA GLY A 2 -19.84 -5.61 8.86
C GLY A 2 -19.47 -4.48 7.89
N LYS A 3 -18.41 -3.72 8.07
CA LYS A 3 -17.38 -3.66 9.12
C LYS A 3 -17.15 -2.17 9.40
N ARG A 4 -17.26 -1.80 10.68
CA ARG A 4 -16.93 -0.47 11.19
C ARG A 4 -15.51 -0.13 10.75
N GLY A 5 -15.29 1.13 10.39
CA GLY A 5 -14.04 1.65 9.86
C GLY A 5 -12.83 0.94 10.43
N GLU A 6 -12.12 0.21 9.56
CA GLU A 6 -10.76 -0.19 9.89
C GLU A 6 -10.01 1.11 10.11
N LYS A 7 -9.74 1.42 11.39
CA LYS A 7 -8.98 2.60 11.75
C LYS A 7 -7.56 2.31 11.28
N LEU A 8 -7.30 2.72 10.04
CA LEU A 8 -5.98 2.74 9.46
C LEU A 8 -5.03 3.33 10.50
N PRO A 9 -3.91 2.65 10.80
CA PRO A 9 -2.85 3.26 11.59
C PRO A 9 -2.51 4.62 11.00
N ILE A 10 -2.21 5.62 11.84
CA ILE A 10 -1.79 6.95 11.38
C ILE A 10 -0.63 6.83 10.38
N ASP A 11 0.36 5.97 10.67
CA ASP A 11 1.46 5.62 9.77
C ASP A 11 1.03 5.14 8.37
N CYS A 12 -0.15 4.52 8.23
CA CYS A 12 -0.67 4.11 6.94
C CYS A 12 -1.36 5.27 6.23
N VAL A 13 -2.09 6.13 6.95
CA VAL A 13 -2.77 7.30 6.37
C VAL A 13 -1.76 8.30 5.82
N GLU A 14 -0.72 8.60 6.59
CA GLU A 14 0.37 9.48 6.16
C GLU A 14 1.09 8.91 4.95
N LEU A 15 1.38 7.59 4.97
CA LEU A 15 1.97 6.91 3.82
C LEU A 15 1.08 7.08 2.58
N PHE A 16 -0.22 6.80 2.64
CA PHE A 16 -1.10 6.95 1.48
C PHE A 16 -1.14 8.39 0.94
N ALA A 17 -1.08 9.41 1.80
CA ALA A 17 -1.00 10.79 1.36
C ALA A 17 0.34 11.12 0.66
N GLU A 18 1.46 10.57 1.15
CA GLU A 18 2.75 10.68 0.48
C GLU A 18 2.76 9.94 -0.88
N LEU A 19 2.12 8.78 -0.95
CA LEU A 19 2.01 7.99 -2.17
C LEU A 19 1.16 8.69 -3.24
N ASP A 20 0.11 9.41 -2.86
CA ASP A 20 -0.74 10.20 -3.78
C ASP A 20 0.05 11.32 -4.49
N ASN A 21 1.13 11.80 -3.88
CA ASN A 21 2.02 12.81 -4.46
C ASN A 21 3.17 12.23 -5.28
N CYS A 22 3.30 10.91 -5.37
CA CYS A 22 4.41 10.25 -6.04
C CYS A 22 4.00 9.76 -7.44
N ASP A 23 4.67 10.29 -8.46
CA ASP A 23 4.35 10.02 -9.87
C ASP A 23 4.84 8.63 -10.34
N ASP A 24 5.85 8.05 -9.66
CA ASP A 24 6.43 6.77 -10.04
C ASP A 24 5.81 5.60 -9.25
N LEU A 25 4.92 4.87 -9.92
CA LEU A 25 4.22 3.72 -9.33
C LEU A 25 5.16 2.63 -8.78
N ARG A 26 6.36 2.47 -9.34
CA ARG A 26 7.32 1.44 -8.89
C ARG A 26 7.97 1.84 -7.57
N ASP A 27 8.32 3.11 -7.42
CA ASP A 27 8.83 3.66 -6.15
C ASP A 27 7.78 3.52 -5.05
N VAL A 28 6.54 3.89 -5.37
CA VAL A 28 5.38 3.76 -4.48
C VAL A 28 5.18 2.30 -4.03
N TYR A 29 5.21 1.36 -4.98
CA TYR A 29 5.09 -0.08 -4.68
C TYR A 29 6.20 -0.57 -3.76
N ALA A 30 7.46 -0.17 -4.01
CA ALA A 30 8.58 -0.56 -3.17
C ALA A 30 8.43 -0.07 -1.72
N ARG A 31 7.94 1.16 -1.52
CA ARG A 31 7.68 1.72 -0.17
C ARG A 31 6.57 0.96 0.57
N VAL A 32 5.48 0.64 -0.11
CA VAL A 32 4.39 -0.17 0.48
C VAL A 32 4.91 -1.55 0.87
N GLN A 33 5.70 -2.19 0.00
CA GLN A 33 6.29 -3.50 0.25
C GLN A 33 7.26 -3.47 1.45
N ASP A 34 8.11 -2.45 1.54
CA ASP A 34 9.01 -2.27 2.69
C ASP A 34 8.23 -2.15 4.00
N ARG A 35 7.13 -1.39 3.98
CA ARG A 35 6.25 -1.26 5.15
C ARG A 35 5.61 -2.59 5.54
N ILE A 36 5.07 -3.34 4.58
CA ILE A 36 4.51 -4.68 4.81
C ILE A 36 5.57 -5.59 5.46
N ARG A 37 6.81 -5.55 4.96
CA ARG A 37 7.93 -6.30 5.55
C ARG A 37 8.25 -5.83 6.95
N ALA A 38 8.20 -4.54 7.25
CA ALA A 38 8.41 -4.00 8.59
C ALA A 38 7.35 -4.51 9.59
N TYR A 39 6.07 -4.57 9.19
CA TYR A 39 5.01 -5.17 10.02
C TYR A 39 5.29 -6.66 10.26
N SER A 40 5.63 -7.41 9.21
CA SER A 40 5.95 -8.83 9.32
C SER A 40 7.18 -9.10 10.19
N ALA A 41 8.25 -8.32 10.03
CA ALA A 41 9.47 -8.41 10.82
C ALA A 41 9.23 -8.05 12.30
N ALA A 42 8.32 -7.12 12.57
CA ALA A 42 7.88 -6.77 13.91
C ALA A 42 6.91 -7.81 14.52
N GLY A 43 6.57 -8.89 13.80
CA GLY A 43 5.59 -9.90 14.23
C GLY A 43 4.17 -9.33 14.34
N ARG A 44 3.89 -8.19 13.71
CA ARG A 44 2.59 -7.53 13.75
C ARG A 44 1.74 -7.94 12.54
N PRO A 45 0.42 -8.05 12.71
CA PRO A 45 -0.46 -8.28 11.57
C PRO A 45 -0.37 -7.10 10.61
N VAL A 46 -0.20 -7.41 9.32
CA VAL A 46 -0.17 -6.41 8.24
C VAL A 46 -1.61 -5.89 8.03
N PRO A 47 -1.83 -4.57 8.06
CA PRO A 47 -3.12 -3.97 7.74
C PRO A 47 -3.65 -4.39 6.35
N GLU A 48 -4.93 -4.73 6.25
CA GLU A 48 -5.57 -5.15 4.99
C GLU A 48 -5.48 -4.05 3.93
N ALA A 49 -5.54 -2.79 4.35
CA ALA A 49 -5.38 -1.65 3.45
C ALA A 49 -4.00 -1.58 2.77
N LEU A 50 -2.91 -1.93 3.45
CA LEU A 50 -1.58 -1.98 2.82
C LEU A 50 -1.53 -3.09 1.76
N LEU A 51 -2.09 -4.25 2.08
CA LEU A 51 -2.19 -5.37 1.14
C LEU A 51 -3.07 -5.02 -0.08
N ARG A 52 -4.16 -4.28 0.14
CA ARG A 52 -5.02 -3.79 -0.94
C ARG A 52 -4.28 -2.79 -1.83
N CYS A 53 -3.52 -1.88 -1.24
CA CYS A 53 -2.73 -0.90 -1.98
C CYS A 53 -1.63 -1.57 -2.80
N GLU A 54 -0.88 -2.51 -2.22
CA GLU A 54 0.14 -3.30 -2.93
C GLU A 54 -0.46 -3.95 -4.19
N ARG A 55 -1.59 -4.64 -4.06
CA ARG A 55 -2.29 -5.28 -5.19
C ARG A 55 -2.75 -4.28 -6.25
N HIS A 56 -3.27 -3.13 -5.84
CA HIS A 56 -3.71 -2.09 -6.76
C HIS A 56 -2.52 -1.56 -7.56
N LEU A 57 -1.43 -1.19 -6.88
CA LEU A 57 -0.20 -0.70 -7.49
C LEU A 57 0.41 -1.71 -8.46
N MET A 58 0.46 -2.99 -8.09
CA MET A 58 0.93 -4.04 -8.99
C MET A 58 0.08 -4.13 -10.25
N THR A 59 -1.24 -3.94 -10.14
CA THR A 59 -2.16 -3.91 -11.28
C THR A 59 -1.90 -2.71 -12.17
N GLU A 60 -1.73 -1.52 -11.59
CA GLU A 60 -1.45 -0.28 -12.33
C GLU A 60 -0.08 -0.33 -13.03
N ILE A 61 0.97 -0.82 -12.35
CA ILE A 61 2.30 -1.00 -12.94
C ILE A 61 2.23 -1.93 -14.16
N MET A 62 1.49 -3.04 -14.04
CA MET A 62 1.29 -3.97 -15.15
C MET A 62 0.50 -3.33 -16.30
N ALA A 63 -0.54 -2.55 -15.99
CA ALA A 63 -1.34 -1.84 -16.98
C ALA A 63 -0.51 -0.79 -17.74
N VAL A 64 0.31 -0.01 -17.03
CA VAL A 64 1.24 0.97 -17.63
C VAL A 64 2.29 0.26 -18.48
N SER A 65 2.84 -0.86 -17.99
CA SER A 65 3.86 -1.62 -18.74
C SER A 65 3.31 -2.29 -19.99
N GLN A 66 2.00 -2.59 -20.06
CA GLN A 66 1.37 -3.15 -21.24
C GLN A 66 0.96 -2.11 -22.28
N GLY A 67 1.24 -0.81 -22.05
CA GLY A 67 0.95 0.25 -23.01
C GLY A 67 -0.54 0.38 -23.26
N ARG A 68 -1.24 1.05 -22.35
CA ARG A 68 -2.63 1.45 -22.56
C ARG A 68 -2.71 2.68 -23.47
#